data_AF-A0A0D6EAJ3-F1
#
_entry.id   AF-A0A0D6EAJ3-F1
#
_cell.length_a   1.000
_cell.length_b   1.000
_cell.length_c   1.000
_cell.angle_alpha   90.00
_cell.angle_beta   90.00
_cell.angle_gamma   90.00
#
_symmetry.space_group_name_H-M   'P 1'
#
loop_
_entity.id
_entity.type
_entity.pdbx_description
1 polymer ?
#
loop_
_entity_poly.entity_id
_entity_poly.type
_entity_poly.pdbx_seq_one_letter_code
_entity_poly.pdbx_strand_id
1 'polypeptide(L)'
;MVASLGPPHRQCEEIWQYNFGDALAQIEFYVDGAARSVALAITNDSPKQGFKLPTLEVPLGKLTFNEFLVCPEGHFRYRSTLRTCELLYEVKFPPSWTSNHYTFGALCVLTPGALAESAFNTQLAEANASSAAKDVRVNWIGLSNSSEELWFDWSIALPVSA
;
A
#
# COMPACT_ATOMS: atom_id res chain seq x y z
N MET A 1 -8.79 -9.08 -21.15
CA MET A 1 -9.67 -9.60 -20.07
C MET A 1 -10.01 -8.42 -19.17
N VAL A 2 -11.09 -7.70 -19.43
CA VAL A 2 -11.50 -6.49 -18.69
C VAL A 2 -12.99 -6.64 -18.42
N ALA A 3 -13.39 -7.18 -17.28
CA ALA A 3 -14.81 -7.41 -17.02
C ALA A 3 -15.29 -7.08 -15.60
N SER A 4 -14.41 -7.08 -14.58
CA SER A 4 -14.90 -6.95 -13.19
C SER A 4 -14.80 -5.53 -12.59
N LEU A 5 -13.91 -4.67 -13.09
CA LEU A 5 -13.64 -3.34 -12.49
C LEU A 5 -14.02 -2.15 -13.40
N GLY A 6 -14.41 -2.40 -14.65
CA GLY A 6 -14.55 -1.34 -15.66
C GLY A 6 -13.20 -0.81 -16.15
N PRO A 7 -13.19 0.29 -16.94
CA PRO A 7 -11.96 0.95 -17.36
C PRO A 7 -11.26 1.67 -16.18
N PRO A 8 -9.92 1.78 -16.19
CA PRO A 8 -9.19 2.54 -15.17
C PRO A 8 -9.45 4.05 -15.31
N HIS A 9 -9.29 4.77 -14.19
CA HIS A 9 -9.40 6.23 -14.17
C HIS A 9 -8.14 6.88 -14.76
N ARG A 10 -6.98 6.26 -14.57
CA ARG A 10 -5.71 6.60 -15.22
C ARG A 10 -5.01 5.34 -15.67
N GLN A 11 -4.45 5.37 -16.88
CA GLN A 11 -3.62 4.31 -17.42
C GLN A 11 -2.30 4.92 -17.92
N CYS A 12 -1.17 4.37 -17.49
CA CYS A 12 0.15 4.69 -17.99
C CYS A 12 0.88 3.37 -18.27
N GLU A 13 1.13 3.07 -19.55
CA GLU A 13 1.76 1.81 -19.97
C GLU A 13 1.02 0.59 -19.36
N GLU A 14 1.73 -0.28 -18.64
CA GLU A 14 1.19 -1.45 -17.95
C GLU A 14 0.60 -1.16 -16.55
N ILE A 15 0.48 0.11 -16.15
CA ILE A 15 -0.04 0.52 -14.84
C ILE A 15 -1.45 1.08 -14.99
N TRP A 16 -2.40 0.43 -14.34
CA TRP A 16 -3.81 0.80 -14.32
C TRP A 16 -4.19 1.27 -12.93
N GLN A 17 -4.80 2.44 -12.84
CA GLN A 17 -5.12 3.07 -11.56
C GLN A 17 -6.61 3.40 -11.48
N TYR A 18 -7.20 3.09 -10.33
CA TYR A 18 -8.61 3.24 -10.04
C TYR A 18 -8.79 4.09 -8.79
N ASN A 19 -9.70 5.07 -8.87
CA ASN A 19 -10.08 5.92 -7.76
C ASN A 19 -11.54 5.62 -7.41
N PHE A 20 -11.76 4.76 -6.42
CA PHE A 20 -13.07 4.54 -5.83
C PHE A 20 -13.22 5.50 -4.64
N GLY A 21 -14.46 5.89 -4.31
CA GLY A 21 -14.70 6.82 -3.21
C GLY A 21 -14.10 6.33 -1.87
N ASP A 22 -14.16 5.03 -1.63
CA ASP A 22 -13.70 4.39 -0.40
C ASP A 22 -12.34 3.68 -0.51
N ALA A 23 -11.72 3.63 -1.69
CA ALA A 23 -10.43 2.97 -1.90
C ALA A 23 -9.72 3.43 -3.18
N LEU A 24 -8.39 3.40 -3.17
CA LEU A 24 -7.57 3.58 -4.37
C LEU A 24 -6.92 2.25 -4.72
N ALA A 25 -6.92 1.89 -5.99
CA ALA A 25 -6.26 0.66 -6.45
C ALA A 25 -5.30 0.95 -7.60
N GLN A 26 -4.15 0.28 -7.57
CA GLN A 26 -3.19 0.24 -8.66
C GLN A 26 -2.96 -1.22 -9.03
N ILE A 27 -3.03 -1.53 -10.32
CA ILE A 27 -2.72 -2.85 -10.85
C ILE A 27 -1.63 -2.67 -11.89
N GLU A 28 -0.54 -3.39 -11.73
CA GLU A 28 0.54 -3.47 -12.69
C GLU A 28 0.45 -4.79 -13.44
N PHE A 29 0.67 -4.75 -14.74
CA PHE A 29 0.66 -5.91 -15.62
C PHE A 29 2.04 -6.19 -16.18
N TYR A 30 2.31 -7.43 -16.55
CA TYR A 30 3.39 -7.76 -17.48
C TYR A 30 2.99 -7.39 -18.91
N VAL A 31 3.98 -7.37 -19.81
CA VAL A 31 3.78 -7.12 -21.25
C VAL A 31 2.81 -8.11 -21.89
N ASP A 32 2.72 -9.34 -21.39
CA ASP A 32 1.78 -10.36 -21.84
C ASP A 32 0.34 -10.15 -21.32
N GLY A 33 0.12 -9.14 -20.48
CA GLY A 33 -1.16 -8.79 -19.87
C GLY A 33 -1.50 -9.57 -18.60
N ALA A 34 -0.62 -10.42 -18.09
CA ALA A 34 -0.82 -11.06 -16.79
C ALA A 34 -0.63 -10.05 -15.65
N ALA A 35 -1.43 -10.17 -14.58
CA ALA A 35 -1.29 -9.31 -13.41
C ALA A 35 0.03 -9.60 -12.69
N ARG A 36 0.82 -8.55 -12.48
CA ARG A 36 2.12 -8.60 -11.83
C ARG A 36 2.02 -8.22 -10.36
N SER A 37 1.42 -7.07 -10.09
CA SER A 37 1.22 -6.56 -8.74
C SER A 37 -0.12 -5.85 -8.60
N VAL A 38 -0.64 -5.83 -7.37
CA VAL A 38 -1.84 -5.07 -7.00
C VAL A 38 -1.53 -4.32 -5.72
N ALA A 39 -1.78 -3.02 -5.71
CA ALA A 39 -1.78 -2.19 -4.52
C ALA A 39 -3.17 -1.63 -4.24
N LEU A 40 -3.55 -1.60 -2.97
CA LEU A 40 -4.82 -1.06 -2.48
C LEU A 40 -4.51 -0.09 -1.33
N ALA A 41 -5.00 1.14 -1.43
CA ALA A 41 -4.91 2.13 -0.39
C ALA A 41 -6.30 2.56 0.10
N ILE A 42 -6.40 2.89 1.38
CA ILE A 42 -7.63 3.40 1.99
C ILE A 42 -7.72 4.91 1.83
N THR A 43 -8.93 5.42 1.65
CA THR A 43 -9.24 6.85 1.59
C THR A 43 -9.80 7.35 2.92
N ASN A 44 -9.94 8.66 3.06
CA ASN A 44 -10.62 9.28 4.20
C ASN A 44 -12.09 8.82 4.36
N ASP A 45 -12.71 8.38 3.26
CA ASP A 45 -14.09 7.88 3.21
C ASP A 45 -14.19 6.35 3.30
N SER A 46 -13.06 5.65 3.50
CA SER A 46 -13.06 4.20 3.69
C SER A 46 -13.97 3.76 4.85
N PRO A 47 -14.62 2.58 4.75
CA PRO A 47 -15.51 2.11 5.80
C PRO A 47 -14.75 1.88 7.11
N LYS A 48 -15.37 2.21 8.25
CA LYS A 48 -14.76 2.06 9.59
C LYS A 48 -14.33 0.62 9.91
N GLN A 49 -14.99 -0.36 9.29
CA GLN A 49 -14.62 -1.78 9.44
C GLN A 49 -13.37 -2.16 8.65
N GLY A 50 -12.94 -1.33 7.70
CA GLY A 50 -11.81 -1.57 6.80
C GLY A 50 -12.10 -2.64 5.73
N PHE A 51 -11.08 -2.91 4.92
CA PHE A 51 -11.10 -3.96 3.90
C PHE A 51 -10.47 -5.24 4.46
N LYS A 52 -11.19 -6.36 4.37
CA LYS A 52 -10.66 -7.67 4.79
C LYS A 52 -9.56 -8.12 3.85
N LEU A 53 -8.48 -8.65 4.41
CA LEU A 53 -7.35 -9.18 3.67
C LEU A 53 -7.37 -10.71 3.76
N PRO A 54 -7.09 -11.45 2.68
CA PRO A 54 -7.14 -12.92 2.71
C PRO A 54 -6.16 -13.56 3.71
N THR A 55 -5.04 -12.90 3.99
CA THR A 55 -3.93 -13.44 4.80
C THR A 55 -3.85 -12.87 6.22
N LEU A 56 -4.67 -11.87 6.57
CA LEU A 56 -4.64 -11.22 7.87
C LEU A 56 -6.03 -11.16 8.49
N GLU A 57 -6.09 -11.39 9.80
CA GLU A 57 -7.34 -11.25 10.56
C GLU A 57 -7.75 -9.77 10.69
N VAL A 58 -6.76 -8.88 10.81
CA VAL A 58 -6.98 -7.43 10.97
C VAL A 58 -7.16 -6.77 9.60
N PRO A 59 -8.26 -6.03 9.37
CA PRO A 59 -8.52 -5.37 8.09
C PRO A 59 -7.65 -4.12 7.88
N LEU A 60 -7.37 -3.77 6.62
CA LEU A 60 -6.48 -2.65 6.23
C LEU A 60 -6.86 -1.30 6.86
N GLY A 61 -8.13 -1.07 7.21
CA GLY A 61 -8.59 0.15 7.88
C GLY A 61 -8.21 0.26 9.35
N LYS A 62 -7.83 -0.84 10.00
CA LYS A 62 -7.52 -0.94 11.44
C LYS A 62 -6.12 -1.48 11.70
N LEU A 63 -5.44 -1.94 10.66
CA LEU A 63 -4.13 -2.52 10.74
C LEU A 63 -3.12 -1.46 11.18
N THR A 64 -2.29 -1.83 12.15
CA THR A 64 -1.12 -1.04 12.56
C THR A 64 0.12 -1.89 12.41
N PHE A 65 1.29 -1.26 12.32
CA PHE A 65 2.53 -2.02 12.21
C PHE A 65 2.90 -2.83 13.46
N ASN A 66 2.19 -2.64 14.58
CA ASN A 66 2.39 -3.43 15.80
C ASN A 66 2.27 -4.94 15.56
N GLU A 67 1.37 -5.34 14.65
CA GLU A 67 1.17 -6.74 14.26
C GLU A 67 2.44 -7.38 13.67
N PHE A 68 3.34 -6.56 13.13
CA PHE A 68 4.53 -7.03 12.41
C PHE A 68 5.84 -6.84 13.19
N LEU A 69 5.82 -6.06 14.29
CA LEU A 69 7.01 -5.84 15.12
C LEU A 69 7.57 -7.13 15.74
N VAL A 70 6.72 -8.15 15.88
CA VAL A 70 7.08 -9.47 16.44
C VAL A 70 7.32 -10.54 15.36
N CYS A 71 7.17 -10.22 14.08
CA CYS A 71 7.30 -11.16 12.97
C CYS A 71 8.72 -11.09 12.37
N PRO A 72 9.57 -12.12 12.62
CA PRO A 72 10.98 -12.09 12.21
C PRO A 72 11.20 -12.26 10.70
N GLU A 73 10.19 -12.71 9.94
CA GLU A 73 10.31 -13.03 8.52
C GLU A 73 10.24 -11.81 7.60
N GLY A 74 9.81 -10.65 8.10
CA GLY A 74 9.73 -9.42 7.33
C GLY A 74 10.72 -8.35 7.78
N HIS A 75 10.78 -7.27 7.03
CA HIS A 75 11.71 -6.17 7.30
C HIS A 75 11.03 -4.82 7.16
N PHE A 76 11.40 -3.90 8.05
CA PHE A 76 10.96 -2.51 7.99
C PHE A 76 11.92 -1.69 7.14
N ARG A 77 11.37 -0.79 6.33
CA ARG A 77 12.12 0.16 5.52
C ARG A 77 11.47 1.54 5.59
N TYR A 78 12.30 2.57 5.63
CA TYR A 78 11.86 3.96 5.50
C TYR A 78 12.23 4.50 4.13
N ARG A 79 11.34 5.27 3.52
CA ARG A 79 11.55 5.99 2.27
C ARG A 79 11.04 7.40 2.37
N SER A 80 11.70 8.31 1.68
CA SER A 80 11.19 9.66 1.52
C SER A 80 11.50 10.19 0.13
N THR A 81 10.64 11.07 -0.33
CA THR A 81 10.79 11.88 -1.54
C THR A 81 10.53 13.34 -1.18
N LEU A 82 10.61 14.24 -2.15
CA LEU A 82 10.22 15.64 -1.95
C LEU A 82 8.73 15.82 -1.63
N ARG A 83 7.88 14.79 -1.82
CA ARG A 83 6.42 14.90 -1.69
C ARG A 83 5.83 13.89 -0.72
N THR A 84 6.58 12.88 -0.32
CA THR A 84 6.09 11.78 0.51
C THR A 84 7.12 11.29 1.51
N CYS A 85 6.63 10.79 2.63
CA CYS A 85 7.39 9.98 3.57
C CYS A 85 6.65 8.68 3.79
N GLU A 86 7.37 7.57 3.84
CA GLU A 86 6.75 6.26 3.87
C GLU A 86 7.51 5.28 4.76
N LEU A 87 6.78 4.63 5.67
CA LEU A 87 7.24 3.42 6.35
C LEU A 87 6.65 2.21 5.65
N LEU A 88 7.48 1.20 5.43
CA LEU A 88 7.14 -0.04 4.75
C LEU A 88 7.49 -1.22 5.64
N TYR A 89 6.64 -2.25 5.58
CA TYR A 89 6.95 -3.59 6.06
C TYR A 89 6.79 -4.57 4.90
N GLU A 90 7.87 -5.25 4.55
CA GLU A 90 7.92 -6.20 3.44
C GLU A 90 8.11 -7.62 3.98
N VAL A 91 7.22 -8.53 3.57
CA VAL A 91 7.19 -9.91 4.07
C VAL A 91 6.71 -10.87 3.01
N LYS A 92 7.08 -12.14 3.16
CA LYS A 92 6.63 -13.25 2.33
C LYS A 92 5.79 -14.20 3.17
N PHE A 93 4.48 -14.24 2.93
CA PHE A 93 3.62 -15.16 3.69
C PHE A 93 3.73 -16.59 3.13
N PRO A 94 3.85 -17.61 4.00
CA PRO A 94 3.77 -19.02 3.58
C PRO A 94 2.34 -19.36 3.08
N PRO A 95 2.18 -20.39 2.23
CA PRO A 95 3.15 -21.43 1.91
C PRO A 95 4.07 -21.14 0.69
N SER A 96 5.24 -21.77 0.66
CA SER A 96 6.39 -21.46 -0.21
C SER A 96 6.18 -21.62 -1.73
N TRP A 97 5.17 -22.37 -2.16
CA TRP A 97 4.93 -22.81 -3.55
C TRP A 97 4.11 -21.81 -4.40
N THR A 98 3.50 -20.80 -3.77
CA THR A 98 2.70 -19.72 -4.41
C THR A 98 2.95 -18.40 -3.70
N SER A 99 4.18 -18.22 -3.26
CA SER A 99 4.51 -17.30 -2.18
C SER A 99 4.52 -15.84 -2.66
N ASN A 100 3.38 -15.19 -2.52
CA ASN A 100 3.20 -13.77 -2.80
C ASN A 100 4.03 -12.93 -1.82
N HIS A 101 4.65 -11.89 -2.35
CA HIS A 101 5.31 -10.85 -1.60
C HIS A 101 4.28 -9.79 -1.20
N TYR A 102 4.26 -9.45 0.08
CA TYR A 102 3.37 -8.45 0.64
C TYR A 102 4.20 -7.23 1.07
N THR A 103 3.67 -6.06 0.75
CA THR A 103 4.19 -4.78 1.23
C THR A 103 3.07 -4.08 1.97
N PHE A 104 3.29 -3.69 3.21
CA PHE A 104 2.37 -2.88 3.99
C PHE A 104 2.97 -1.50 4.15
N GLY A 105 2.21 -0.47 3.86
CA GLY A 105 2.73 0.89 3.88
C GLY A 105 1.91 1.85 4.72
N ALA A 106 2.64 2.74 5.39
CA ALA A 106 2.15 3.96 5.99
C ALA A 106 2.71 5.12 5.19
N LEU A 107 1.92 5.59 4.22
CA LEU A 107 2.31 6.66 3.31
C LEU A 107 1.75 7.99 3.80
N CYS A 108 2.65 8.91 4.14
CA CYS A 108 2.33 10.30 4.44
C CYS A 108 2.61 11.15 3.19
N VAL A 109 1.56 11.80 2.68
CA VAL A 109 1.66 12.71 1.54
C VAL A 109 1.70 14.14 2.07
N LEU A 110 2.68 14.93 1.62
CA LEU A 110 2.87 16.32 2.06
C LEU A 110 1.86 17.30 1.44
N THR A 111 0.84 16.79 0.75
CA THR A 111 -0.21 17.56 0.07
C THR A 111 -1.57 16.93 0.42
N PRO A 112 -2.60 17.75 0.74
CA PRO A 112 -3.94 17.24 1.00
C PRO A 112 -4.50 16.42 -0.18
N GLY A 113 -5.21 15.35 0.12
CA GLY A 113 -5.81 14.47 -0.89
C GLY A 113 -6.79 13.47 -0.28
N ALA A 114 -7.25 12.52 -1.09
CA ALA A 114 -8.22 11.51 -0.69
C ALA A 114 -7.62 10.38 0.17
N LEU A 115 -6.30 10.18 0.14
CA LEU A 115 -5.62 9.12 0.88
C LEU A 115 -5.83 9.29 2.39
N ALA A 116 -6.15 8.20 3.08
CA ALA A 116 -6.27 8.22 4.53
C ALA A 116 -4.92 8.59 5.17
N GLU A 117 -4.94 9.53 6.10
CA GLU A 117 -3.71 9.97 6.76
C GLU A 117 -3.06 8.83 7.56
N SER A 118 -1.73 8.77 7.46
CA SER A 118 -0.88 8.04 8.38
C SER A 118 0.27 8.95 8.80
N ALA A 119 0.54 8.99 10.10
CA ALA A 119 1.53 9.88 10.69
C ALA A 119 2.49 9.08 11.57
N PHE A 120 3.78 9.43 11.47
CA PHE A 120 4.86 8.81 12.22
C PHE A 120 6.05 9.78 12.33
N ASN A 121 6.97 9.51 13.24
CA ASN A 121 8.16 10.34 13.42
C ASN A 121 9.19 10.03 12.33
N THR A 122 9.36 10.94 11.37
CA THR A 122 10.28 10.77 10.22
C THR A 122 11.75 10.73 10.62
N GLN A 123 12.17 11.51 11.62
CA GLN A 123 13.55 11.49 12.13
C GLN A 123 13.86 10.13 12.78
N LEU A 124 12.91 9.61 13.56
CA LEU A 124 13.03 8.27 14.11
C LEU A 124 13.00 7.20 13.03
N ALA A 125 12.19 7.37 11.98
CA ALA A 125 12.09 6.41 10.87
C ALA A 125 13.40 6.30 10.09
N GLU A 126 14.09 7.41 9.88
CA GLU A 126 15.41 7.46 9.24
C GLU A 126 16.48 6.76 10.06
N ALA A 127 16.44 6.91 11.39
CA ALA A 127 17.38 6.24 12.28
C ALA A 127 17.05 4.77 12.53
N ASN A 128 15.76 4.44 12.67
CA ASN A 128 15.25 3.12 13.03
C ASN A 128 13.77 2.97 12.63
N ALA A 129 13.54 2.43 11.44
CA ALA A 129 12.21 2.26 10.86
C ALA A 129 11.26 1.41 11.73
N SER A 130 11.75 0.32 12.35
CA SER A 130 10.90 -0.53 13.20
C SER A 130 10.47 0.18 14.48
N SER A 131 11.33 1.01 15.07
CA SER A 131 10.96 1.81 16.24
C SER A 131 9.95 2.89 15.89
N ALA A 132 10.08 3.52 14.72
CA ALA A 132 9.13 4.53 14.25
C ALA A 132 7.77 3.95 13.86
N ALA A 133 7.70 2.66 13.53
CA ALA A 133 6.48 1.99 13.10
C ALA A 133 5.50 1.68 14.24
N LYS A 134 5.92 1.82 15.51
CA LYS A 134 5.06 1.53 16.65
C LYS A 134 3.80 2.40 16.63
N ASP A 135 2.64 1.76 16.77
CA ASP A 135 1.30 2.36 16.75
C ASP A 135 0.94 3.09 15.44
N VAL A 136 1.73 2.94 14.38
CA VAL A 136 1.50 3.58 13.09
C VAL A 136 0.48 2.79 12.27
N ARG A 137 -0.52 3.50 11.76
CA ARG A 137 -1.58 2.93 10.91
C ARG A 137 -1.04 2.60 9.52
N VAL A 138 -1.34 1.40 9.05
CA VAL A 138 -1.13 1.02 7.65
C VAL A 138 -2.28 1.61 6.83
N ASN A 139 -1.96 2.39 5.79
CA ASN A 139 -2.96 2.99 4.91
C ASN A 139 -2.92 2.45 3.48
N TRP A 140 -1.97 1.55 3.17
CA TRP A 140 -2.01 0.79 1.92
C TRP A 140 -1.31 -0.56 2.03
N ILE A 141 -1.66 -1.48 1.12
CA ILE A 141 -1.07 -2.80 0.98
C ILE A 141 -0.78 -3.11 -0.48
N GLY A 142 0.33 -3.77 -0.75
CA GLY A 142 0.72 -4.30 -2.05
C GLY A 142 0.89 -5.80 -2.00
N LEU A 143 0.48 -6.48 -3.08
CA LEU A 143 0.73 -7.88 -3.33
C LEU A 143 1.46 -8.00 -4.66
N SER A 144 2.56 -8.73 -4.67
CA SER A 144 3.35 -9.03 -5.87
C SER A 144 3.64 -10.52 -5.95
N ASN A 145 3.72 -11.05 -7.16
CA ASN A 145 4.22 -12.39 -7.42
C ASN A 145 5.76 -12.46 -7.42
N SER A 146 6.45 -11.32 -7.30
CA SER A 146 7.90 -11.19 -7.36
C SER A 146 8.43 -10.43 -6.16
N SER A 147 9.72 -10.61 -5.87
CA SER A 147 10.43 -9.86 -4.82
C SER A 147 10.84 -8.45 -5.25
N GLU A 148 10.37 -8.00 -6.42
CA GLU A 148 10.67 -6.65 -6.88
C GLU A 148 9.97 -5.63 -6.00
N GLU A 149 10.60 -4.47 -5.93
CA GLU A 149 10.09 -3.35 -5.15
C GLU A 149 8.69 -2.96 -5.62
N LEU A 150 7.75 -2.98 -4.68
CA LEU A 150 6.40 -2.51 -4.92
C LEU A 150 6.23 -1.10 -4.34
N TRP A 151 5.60 -0.24 -5.13
CA TRP A 151 5.30 1.15 -4.78
C TRP A 151 3.84 1.46 -5.13
N PHE A 152 3.26 2.44 -4.45
CA PHE A 152 1.92 2.93 -4.71
C PHE A 152 1.96 4.38 -5.23
N ASP A 153 1.41 4.63 -6.42
CA ASP A 153 1.31 5.99 -6.97
C ASP A 153 0.21 6.78 -6.25
N TRP A 154 0.58 7.48 -5.19
CA TRP A 154 -0.32 8.36 -4.45
C TRP A 154 -0.87 9.52 -5.27
N SER A 155 -0.32 9.83 -6.45
CA SER A 155 -0.78 10.97 -7.25
C SER A 155 -2.21 10.81 -7.76
N ILE A 156 -2.77 9.59 -7.76
CA ILE A 156 -4.19 9.37 -8.04
C ILE A 156 -5.11 9.84 -6.90
N ALA A 157 -4.56 9.98 -5.68
CA ALA A 157 -5.28 10.51 -4.52
C ALA A 157 -5.39 12.04 -4.53
N LEU A 158 -4.62 12.72 -5.39
CA LEU A 158 -4.68 14.17 -5.48
C LEU A 158 -6.02 14.61 -6.12
N PRO A 159 -6.58 15.74 -5.67
CA PRO A 159 -7.72 16.32 -6.37
C PRO A 159 -7.33 16.60 -7.82
N VAL A 160 -8.22 16.25 -8.75
CA VAL A 160 -8.06 16.65 -10.15
C VAL A 160 -8.11 18.16 -10.17
N SER A 161 -7.01 18.81 -10.58
CA SER A 161 -7.00 20.26 -10.80
C SER A 161 -8.15 20.58 -11.78
N ALA A 162 -9.14 21.34 -11.32
CA ALA A 162 -10.22 21.85 -12.15
C ALA A 162 -9.72 22.89 -13.16
#